data_AF-A0AAU8LG77-F1
#
_entry.id   AF-A0AAU8LG77-F1
#
_cell.length_a   1.000
_cell.length_b   1.000
_cell.length_c   1.000
_cell.angle_alpha   90.00
_cell.angle_beta   90.00
_cell.angle_gamma   90.00
#
_symmetry.space_group_name_H-M   'P 1'
#
loop_
_entity.id
_entity.type
_entity.pdbx_description
1 polymer ?
#
loop_
_entity_poly.entity_id
_entity_poly.type
_entity_poly.pdbx_seq_one_letter_code
_entity_poly.pdbx_strand_id
1 'polypeptide(L)'
;MSGYEQILDVYEANHQALYERRKAYREAFLSFRQALNVRLGIPKDSEKVALEADDGSELLSVLLKMEHGEAVKARAVIELAGRSGAPNTKFFIPLQFKIDGEHMTMLLPTRRIQVIAKLDDYNEAANFVFDYVLNRLADY
;
A
#
# COMPACT_ATOMS: atom_id res chain seq x y z
N MET A 1 -43.57 -6.58 6.25
CA MET A 1 -42.11 -6.69 6.44
C MET A 1 -41.88 -7.19 7.85
N SER A 2 -41.30 -8.37 7.99
CA SER A 2 -40.91 -8.90 9.30
C SER A 2 -39.58 -8.27 9.73
N GLY A 3 -39.35 -8.12 11.04
CA GLY A 3 -38.06 -7.61 11.55
C GLY A 3 -36.86 -8.49 11.13
N TYR A 4 -37.10 -9.76 10.78
CA TYR A 4 -36.06 -10.68 10.31
C TYR A 4 -35.60 -10.35 8.88
N GLU A 5 -36.53 -9.94 8.00
CA GLU A 5 -36.21 -9.50 6.63
C GLU A 5 -35.36 -8.23 6.65
N GLN A 6 -35.72 -7.27 7.50
CA GLN A 6 -34.95 -6.01 7.65
C GLN A 6 -33.52 -6.24 8.15
N ILE A 7 -33.32 -7.20 9.07
CA ILE A 7 -31.98 -7.55 9.56
C ILE A 7 -31.16 -8.23 8.45
N LEU A 8 -31.78 -9.10 7.65
CA LEU A 8 -31.14 -9.74 6.50
C LEU A 8 -30.72 -8.72 5.44
N ASP A 9 -31.60 -7.79 5.06
CA ASP A 9 -31.31 -6.74 4.08
C ASP A 9 -30.13 -5.86 4.52
N VAL A 10 -30.11 -5.45 5.80
CA VAL A 10 -29.02 -4.66 6.38
C VAL A 10 -27.71 -5.46 6.41
N TYR A 11 -27.78 -6.75 6.73
CA TYR A 11 -26.62 -7.62 6.72
C TYR A 11 -26.03 -7.76 5.31
N GLU A 12 -26.85 -8.01 4.30
CA GLU A 12 -26.43 -8.16 2.91
C GLU A 12 -25.80 -6.86 2.36
N ALA A 13 -26.45 -5.72 2.62
CA ALA A 13 -25.92 -4.41 2.21
C ALA A 13 -24.56 -4.12 2.85
N ASN A 14 -24.41 -4.38 4.15
CA ASN A 14 -23.14 -4.21 4.86
C ASN A 14 -22.05 -5.16 4.35
N HIS A 15 -22.41 -6.40 4.06
CA HIS A 15 -21.48 -7.40 3.54
C HIS A 15 -20.98 -7.02 2.13
N GLN A 16 -21.87 -6.54 1.26
CA GLN A 16 -21.50 -6.10 -0.08
C GLN A 16 -20.63 -4.84 -0.05
N ALA A 17 -20.95 -3.86 0.80
CA ALA A 17 -20.12 -2.67 1.00
C ALA A 17 -18.71 -3.03 1.50
N LEU A 18 -18.60 -3.98 2.44
CA LEU A 18 -17.32 -4.48 2.93
C LEU A 18 -16.52 -5.18 1.83
N TYR A 19 -17.18 -5.97 0.99
CA TYR A 19 -16.54 -6.67 -0.14
C TYR A 19 -15.95 -5.69 -1.15
N GLU A 20 -16.73 -4.72 -1.64
CA GLU A 20 -16.27 -3.72 -2.61
C GLU A 20 -15.11 -2.90 -2.04
N ARG A 21 -15.18 -2.52 -0.76
CA ARG A 21 -14.09 -1.81 -0.07
C ARG A 21 -12.80 -2.63 -0.05
N ARG A 22 -12.89 -3.92 0.31
CA ARG A 22 -11.73 -4.83 0.33
C ARG A 22 -11.12 -5.02 -1.06
N LYS A 23 -11.96 -5.08 -2.09
CA LYS A 23 -11.52 -5.15 -3.49
C LYS A 23 -10.75 -3.88 -3.89
N ALA A 24 -11.27 -2.70 -3.57
CA ALA A 24 -10.59 -1.43 -3.84
C ALA A 24 -9.23 -1.33 -3.14
N TYR A 25 -9.12 -1.79 -1.89
CA TYR A 25 -7.84 -1.79 -1.15
C TYR A 25 -6.81 -2.70 -1.80
N ARG A 26 -7.23 -3.89 -2.27
CA ARG A 26 -6.35 -4.81 -3.00
C ARG A 26 -5.85 -4.18 -4.30
N GLU A 27 -6.74 -3.55 -5.07
CA GLU A 27 -6.36 -2.89 -6.32
C GLU A 27 -5.38 -1.74 -6.07
N ALA A 28 -5.66 -0.88 -5.09
CA ALA A 28 -4.77 0.22 -4.69
C ALA A 28 -3.37 -0.27 -4.30
N PHE A 29 -3.31 -1.32 -3.49
CA PHE A 29 -2.06 -1.96 -3.06
C PHE A 29 -1.26 -2.48 -4.26
N LEU A 30 -1.90 -3.21 -5.18
CA LEU A 30 -1.26 -3.76 -6.36
C LEU A 30 -0.79 -2.68 -7.33
N SER A 31 -1.61 -1.65 -7.56
CA SER A 31 -1.26 -0.51 -8.42
C SER A 31 -0.05 0.25 -7.87
N PHE A 32 0.01 0.50 -6.56
CA PHE A 32 1.17 1.14 -5.95
C PHE A 32 2.44 0.29 -6.09
N ARG A 33 2.37 -1.01 -5.79
CA ARG A 33 3.51 -1.93 -5.96
C ARG A 33 4.00 -1.96 -7.41
N GLN A 34 3.08 -2.00 -8.37
CA GLN A 34 3.42 -1.96 -9.79
C GLN A 34 4.06 -0.63 -10.20
N ALA A 35 3.53 0.49 -9.72
CA ALA A 35 4.10 1.82 -9.99
C ALA A 35 5.54 1.92 -9.45
N LEU A 36 5.80 1.40 -8.25
CA LEU A 36 7.15 1.29 -7.69
C LEU A 36 8.07 0.42 -8.54
N ASN A 37 7.62 -0.78 -8.91
CA ASN A 37 8.40 -1.69 -9.76
C ASN A 37 8.78 -1.00 -11.08
N VAL A 38 7.82 -0.38 -11.77
CA VAL A 38 8.06 0.37 -13.01
C VAL A 38 9.09 1.46 -12.81
N ARG A 39 8.96 2.25 -11.74
CA ARG A 39 9.84 3.39 -11.50
C ARG A 39 11.27 2.97 -11.15
N LEU A 40 11.43 1.86 -10.45
CA LEU A 40 12.72 1.27 -10.10
C LEU A 40 13.34 0.46 -11.26
N GLY A 41 12.66 0.33 -12.41
CA GLY A 41 13.12 -0.51 -13.52
C GLY A 41 13.10 -2.01 -13.21
N ILE A 42 12.28 -2.42 -12.23
CA ILE A 42 12.09 -3.80 -11.80
C ILE A 42 10.90 -4.40 -12.59
N PRO A 43 10.96 -5.68 -13.00
CA PRO A 43 9.81 -6.34 -13.62
C PRO A 43 8.54 -6.20 -12.77
N LYS A 44 7.39 -5.90 -13.40
CA LYS A 44 6.13 -5.58 -12.69
C LYS A 44 5.69 -6.66 -11.70
N ASP A 45 5.96 -7.92 -12.01
CA ASP A 45 5.58 -9.08 -11.21
C ASP A 45 6.69 -9.54 -10.24
N SER A 46 7.76 -8.76 -10.12
CA SER A 46 8.86 -9.09 -9.21
C SER A 46 8.47 -8.87 -7.75
N GLU A 47 8.86 -9.84 -6.91
CA GLU A 47 8.73 -9.80 -5.45
C GLU A 47 9.83 -8.95 -4.77
N LYS A 48 10.73 -8.34 -5.55
CA LYS A 48 11.79 -7.45 -5.03
C LYS A 48 11.26 -6.21 -4.33
N VAL A 49 10.00 -5.85 -4.57
CA VAL A 49 9.29 -4.82 -3.82
C VAL A 49 8.19 -5.50 -3.00
N ALA A 50 8.40 -5.57 -1.70
CA ALA A 50 7.43 -6.06 -0.73
C ALA A 50 6.88 -4.89 0.08
N LEU A 51 5.61 -5.02 0.49
CA LEU A 51 4.94 -4.08 1.37
C LEU A 51 4.52 -4.87 2.61
N GLU A 52 5.13 -4.53 3.74
CA GLU A 52 4.99 -5.25 5.00
C GLU A 52 4.42 -4.30 6.05
N ALA A 53 3.62 -4.83 6.98
CA ALA A 53 3.29 -4.10 8.20
C ALA A 53 4.52 -4.04 9.14
N ASP A 54 4.48 -3.15 10.14
CA ASP A 54 5.58 -3.00 11.11
C ASP A 54 5.93 -4.29 11.86
N ASP A 55 4.95 -5.19 12.03
CA ASP A 55 5.12 -6.51 12.65
C ASP A 55 5.71 -7.58 11.71
N GLY A 56 6.00 -7.21 10.45
CA GLY A 56 6.52 -8.10 9.41
C GLY A 56 5.45 -8.95 8.71
N SER A 57 4.17 -8.76 9.04
CA SER A 57 3.07 -9.43 8.33
C SER A 57 2.82 -8.81 6.96
N GLU A 58 2.16 -9.57 6.08
CA GLU A 58 1.76 -9.07 4.76
C GLU A 58 0.76 -7.91 4.93
N LEU A 59 1.12 -6.73 4.41
CA LEU A 59 0.32 -5.52 4.61
C LEU A 59 -1.12 -5.66 4.10
N LEU A 60 -1.33 -6.34 2.96
CA LEU A 60 -2.67 -6.57 2.42
C LEU A 60 -3.56 -7.30 3.44
N SER A 61 -3.03 -8.33 4.08
CA SER A 61 -3.74 -9.10 5.10
C SER A 61 -4.13 -8.26 6.32
N VAL A 62 -3.33 -7.23 6.66
CA VAL A 62 -3.64 -6.28 7.73
C VAL A 62 -4.70 -5.27 7.28
N LEU A 63 -4.52 -4.66 6.09
CA LEU A 63 -5.46 -3.68 5.54
C LEU A 63 -6.89 -4.23 5.39
N LEU A 64 -7.04 -5.52 5.08
CA LEU A 64 -8.35 -6.17 4.94
C LEU A 64 -9.11 -6.33 6.28
N LYS A 65 -8.39 -6.27 7.40
CA LYS A 65 -8.91 -6.39 8.77
C LYS A 65 -9.11 -5.04 9.45
N MET A 66 -8.55 -3.97 8.91
CA MET A 66 -8.63 -2.66 9.51
C MET A 66 -10.05 -2.10 9.51
N GLU A 67 -10.39 -1.43 10.61
CA GLU A 67 -11.64 -0.72 10.82
C GLU A 67 -11.50 0.79 10.53
N HIS A 68 -12.63 1.48 10.50
CA HIS A 68 -12.68 2.92 10.28
C HIS A 68 -11.94 3.67 11.39
N GLY A 69 -11.08 4.63 11.02
CA GLY A 69 -10.30 5.43 11.96
C GLY A 69 -9.00 4.77 12.41
N GLU A 70 -8.77 3.50 12.04
CA GLU A 70 -7.51 2.82 12.33
C GLU A 70 -6.39 3.28 11.39
N ALA A 71 -5.17 3.20 11.90
CA ALA A 71 -3.96 3.42 11.13
C ALA A 71 -2.96 2.28 11.37
N VAL A 72 -2.38 1.78 10.28
CA VAL A 72 -1.32 0.78 10.31
C VAL A 72 -0.01 1.40 9.87
N LYS A 73 1.05 1.13 10.63
CA LYS A 73 2.41 1.44 10.21
C LYS A 73 2.94 0.28 9.37
N ALA A 74 3.61 0.62 8.30
CA ALA A 74 4.07 -0.29 7.28
C ALA A 74 5.44 0.13 6.76
N ARG A 75 6.02 -0.70 5.92
CA ARG A 75 7.26 -0.41 5.21
C ARG A 75 7.24 -0.98 3.80
N ALA A 76 7.77 -0.19 2.86
CA ALA A 76 8.22 -0.74 1.59
C ALA A 76 9.62 -1.30 1.77
N VAL A 77 9.78 -2.57 1.43
CA VAL A 77 11.05 -3.28 1.39
C VAL A 77 11.44 -3.43 -0.07
N ILE A 78 12.55 -2.79 -0.45
CA ILE A 78 13.04 -2.80 -1.83
C ILE A 78 14.40 -3.49 -1.84
N GLU A 79 14.46 -4.62 -2.53
CA GLU A 79 15.68 -5.41 -2.70
C GLU A 79 16.32 -5.14 -4.07
N LEU A 80 17.46 -4.46 -4.05
CA LEU A 80 18.24 -4.22 -5.27
C LEU A 80 19.41 -5.21 -5.30
N ALA A 81 19.49 -5.96 -6.41
CA ALA A 81 20.62 -6.84 -6.65
C ALA A 81 21.86 -6.01 -6.96
N GLY A 82 22.96 -6.33 -6.29
CA GLY A 82 24.26 -5.74 -6.54
C GLY A 82 24.74 -6.03 -7.96
N ARG A 83 25.35 -5.03 -8.60
CA ARG A 83 26.00 -5.18 -9.90
C ARG A 83 27.39 -4.57 -9.84
N SER A 84 28.35 -5.19 -10.52
CA SER A 84 29.71 -4.65 -10.69
C SER A 84 30.45 -4.34 -9.37
N GLY A 85 30.32 -5.21 -8.37
CA GLY A 85 31.00 -5.06 -7.07
C GLY A 85 30.19 -4.33 -5.99
N ALA A 86 29.04 -3.73 -6.34
CA ALA A 86 28.11 -3.20 -5.35
C ALA A 86 27.43 -4.35 -4.58
N PRO A 87 27.25 -4.23 -3.25
CA PRO A 87 26.54 -5.24 -2.46
C PRO A 87 25.04 -5.25 -2.78
N ASN A 88 24.39 -6.39 -2.51
CA ASN A 88 22.93 -6.43 -2.45
C ASN A 88 22.45 -5.47 -1.36
N THR A 89 21.54 -4.57 -1.71
CA THR A 89 21.07 -3.54 -0.78
C THR A 89 19.57 -3.67 -0.56
N LYS A 90 19.17 -3.64 0.71
CA LYS A 90 17.75 -3.59 1.10
C LYS A 90 17.42 -2.22 1.65
N PHE A 91 16.43 -1.56 1.05
CA PHE A 91 15.91 -0.30 1.53
C PHE A 91 14.62 -0.54 2.32
N PHE A 92 14.53 0.10 3.48
CA PHE A 92 13.33 0.12 4.31
C PHE A 92 12.78 1.53 4.31
N ILE A 93 11.59 1.68 3.76
CA ILE A 93 10.93 2.98 3.60
C ILE A 93 9.67 2.96 4.46
N PRO A 94 9.60 3.75 5.54
CA PRO A 94 8.42 3.77 6.40
C PRO A 94 7.23 4.31 5.61
N LEU A 95 6.08 3.66 5.79
CA LEU A 95 4.79 4.01 5.25
C LEU A 95 3.76 3.98 6.39
N GLN A 96 2.67 4.71 6.26
CA GLN A 96 1.54 4.56 7.16
C GLN A 96 0.26 4.61 6.36
N PHE A 97 -0.61 3.62 6.54
CA PHE A 97 -1.93 3.60 5.91
C PHE A 97 -2.99 3.92 6.95
N LYS A 98 -3.94 4.79 6.60
CA LYS A 98 -5.04 5.22 7.47
C LYS A 98 -6.36 5.10 6.73
N ILE A 99 -7.38 4.53 7.36
CA ILE A 99 -8.71 4.43 6.79
C ILE A 99 -9.61 5.55 7.35
N ASP A 100 -9.99 6.50 6.50
CA ASP A 100 -10.89 7.61 6.80
C ASP A 100 -12.15 7.50 5.93
N GLY A 101 -13.19 6.87 6.48
CA GLY A 101 -14.47 6.68 5.80
C GLY A 101 -14.38 5.61 4.72
N GLU A 102 -14.66 6.01 3.48
CA GLU A 102 -14.49 5.19 2.28
C GLU A 102 -13.06 5.27 1.70
N HIS A 103 -12.18 6.04 2.33
CA HIS A 103 -10.88 6.41 1.79
C HIS A 103 -9.71 5.79 2.59
N MET A 104 -8.70 5.24 1.92
CA MET A 104 -7.42 4.77 2.49
C MET A 104 -6.25 5.71 2.19
N THR A 105 -5.80 6.52 3.13
CA THR A 105 -4.66 7.45 2.94
C THR A 105 -3.32 6.78 3.21
N MET A 106 -2.32 6.95 2.33
CA MET A 106 -0.93 6.48 2.54
C MET A 106 0.04 7.64 2.84
N LEU A 107 0.48 7.75 4.08
CA LEU A 107 1.42 8.75 4.54
C LEU A 107 2.87 8.28 4.38
N LEU A 108 3.72 9.17 3.89
CA LEU A 108 5.17 8.98 3.76
C LEU A 108 5.91 9.87 4.79
N PRO A 109 7.14 9.54 5.20
CA PRO A 109 7.82 10.13 6.35
C PRO A 109 8.04 11.65 6.27
N THR A 110 8.00 12.23 5.05
CA THR A 110 8.19 13.66 4.82
C THR A 110 7.09 14.31 3.97
N ARG A 111 6.06 13.55 3.56
CA ARG A 111 4.88 14.08 2.85
C ARG A 111 3.63 13.29 3.21
N ARG A 112 2.54 14.02 3.47
CA ARG A 112 1.20 13.42 3.47
C ARG A 112 0.76 13.31 2.02
N ILE A 113 0.88 12.14 1.42
CA ILE A 113 0.24 11.88 0.13
C ILE A 113 -1.13 11.28 0.44
N GLN A 114 -2.21 11.97 0.09
CA GLN A 114 -3.52 11.33 0.14
C GLN A 114 -3.63 10.41 -1.05
N VAL A 115 -3.48 9.11 -0.81
CA VAL A 115 -3.59 8.10 -1.87
C VAL A 115 -5.01 7.55 -1.87
N ILE A 116 -6.02 8.32 -2.33
CA ILE A 116 -7.27 7.69 -2.78
C ILE A 116 -7.85 8.30 -4.04
N ALA A 117 -8.10 7.37 -4.97
CA ALA A 117 -9.21 7.23 -5.93
C ALA A 117 -8.78 7.27 -7.40
N LYS A 118 -7.62 7.84 -7.72
CA LYS A 118 -7.16 7.93 -9.12
C LYS A 118 -5.79 7.31 -9.29
N LEU A 119 -5.63 6.59 -10.41
CA LEU A 119 -4.38 5.96 -10.82
C LEU A 119 -3.17 6.93 -10.78
N ASP A 120 -3.43 8.21 -11.02
CA ASP A 120 -2.42 9.27 -11.08
C ASP A 120 -1.71 9.50 -9.72
N ASP A 121 -2.40 9.29 -8.59
CA ASP A 121 -1.85 9.52 -7.25
C ASP A 121 -0.78 8.47 -6.88
N TYR A 122 -0.85 7.26 -7.46
CA TYR A 122 0.14 6.20 -7.21
C TYR A 122 1.47 6.47 -7.91
N ASN A 123 1.45 7.13 -9.07
CA ASN A 123 2.67 7.50 -9.79
C ASN A 123 3.45 8.58 -9.02
N GLU A 124 2.76 9.56 -8.42
CA GLU A 124 3.39 10.57 -7.57
C GLU A 124 4.01 9.93 -6.32
N ALA A 125 3.28 9.03 -5.65
CA ALA A 125 3.81 8.30 -4.52
C ALA A 125 5.03 7.43 -4.89
N ALA A 126 4.99 6.77 -6.04
CA ALA A 126 6.10 5.97 -6.53
C ALA A 126 7.33 6.82 -6.89
N ASN A 127 7.13 8.00 -7.48
CA ASN A 127 8.20 8.96 -7.75
C ASN A 127 8.89 9.41 -6.47
N PHE A 128 8.12 9.75 -5.44
CA PHE A 128 8.69 10.14 -4.15
C PHE A 128 9.55 9.02 -3.54
N VAL A 129 9.03 7.79 -3.54
CA VAL A 129 9.76 6.62 -3.03
C VAL A 129 11.03 6.37 -3.85
N PHE A 130 10.96 6.52 -5.17
CA PHE A 130 12.13 6.41 -6.04
C PHE A 130 13.18 7.47 -5.73
N ASP A 131 12.79 8.74 -5.58
CA ASP A 131 13.71 9.83 -5.20
C ASP A 131 14.35 9.57 -3.83
N TYR A 132 13.59 9.03 -2.87
CA TYR A 132 14.13 8.60 -1.58
C TYR A 132 15.20 7.51 -1.72
N VAL A 133 14.94 6.49 -2.55
CA VAL A 133 15.92 5.42 -2.84
C VAL A 133 17.17 5.99 -3.52
N LEU A 134 17.01 6.87 -4.51
CA LEU A 134 18.13 7.50 -5.20
C LEU A 134 19.01 8.33 -4.26
N ASN A 135 18.41 9.16 -3.40
CA ASN A 135 19.15 9.97 -2.43
C ASN A 135 19.93 9.07 -1.45
N ARG A 136 19.29 8.00 -0.96
CA ARG A 136 19.94 7.01 -0.10
C ARG A 136 21.09 6.28 -0.79
N LEU A 137 20.98 6.01 -2.09
CA LEU A 137 22.05 5.38 -2.88
C LEU A 137 23.22 6.33 -3.14
N ALA A 138 22.97 7.63 -3.26
CA ALA A 138 24.02 8.64 -3.46
C ALA A 138 24.90 8.83 -2.21
N ASP A 139 24.39 8.45 -1.04
CA ASP A 139 25.13 8.49 0.23
C ASP A 139 26.06 7.27 0.45
N TYR A 140 26.04 6.28 -0.46
CA TYR A 140 26.91 5.09 -0.45
C TYR A 140 28.00 5.16 -1.53
#